data_AF-A0A6I5VHL7-F1
#
_entry.id   AF-A0A6I5VHL7-F1
#
_cell.length_a   1.000
_cell.length_b   1.000
_cell.length_c   1.000
_cell.angle_alpha   90.00
_cell.angle_beta   90.00
_cell.angle_gamma   90.00
#
_symmetry.space_group_name_H-M   'P 1'
#
loop_
_entity.id
_entity.type
_entity.pdbx_description
1 polymer ?
#
loop_
_entity_poly.entity_id
_entity_poly.type
_entity_poly.pdbx_seq_one_letter_code
_entity_poly.pdbx_strand_id
1 'polypeptide(L)'
;MPSYDLIDDSGLELTDVGPDTLLSRLQECTAYVVLRRADWPGRSALARRRDSGWQIELTDDGVTRIATVPVTDAALDTLRSWAEDDDWWQEAFSWRTDSR
;
A
#
# COMPACT_ATOMS: atom_id res chain seq x y z
N MET A 1 -14.89 -7.61 -3.60
CA MET A 1 -13.60 -7.05 -3.17
C MET A 1 -12.53 -7.64 -4.06
N PRO A 2 -11.62 -6.83 -4.60
CA PRO A 2 -10.49 -7.35 -5.33
C PRO A 2 -9.59 -8.13 -4.38
N SER A 3 -8.86 -9.09 -4.93
CA SER A 3 -7.83 -9.81 -4.20
C SER A 3 -6.46 -9.36 -4.68
N TYR A 4 -5.49 -9.42 -3.77
CA TYR A 4 -4.19 -8.79 -3.96
C TYR A 4 -3.06 -9.78 -3.78
N ASP A 5 -1.96 -9.52 -4.48
CA ASP A 5 -0.68 -10.17 -4.19
C ASP A 5 0.08 -9.29 -3.20
N LEU A 6 0.55 -9.90 -2.12
CA LEU A 6 1.26 -9.25 -1.04
C LEU A 6 2.69 -9.78 -0.98
N ILE A 7 3.66 -8.87 -0.90
CA ILE A 7 5.07 -9.20 -0.65
C ILE A 7 5.52 -8.44 0.60
N ASP A 8 6.02 -9.15 1.61
CA ASP A 8 6.53 -8.52 2.83
C ASP A 8 8.07 -8.39 2.84
N ASP A 9 8.60 -7.87 3.95
CA ASP A 9 10.02 -7.68 4.16
C ASP A 9 10.84 -8.97 4.33
N SER A 10 10.17 -10.10 4.59
CA SER A 10 10.80 -11.42 4.62
C SER A 10 10.92 -12.04 3.23
N GLY A 11 10.30 -11.42 2.22
CA GLY A 11 10.16 -11.99 0.87
C GLY A 11 9.05 -13.02 0.77
N LEU A 12 8.16 -13.11 1.77
CA LEU A 12 6.97 -13.95 1.69
C LEU A 12 5.99 -13.34 0.68
N GLU A 13 5.62 -14.15 -0.30
CA GLU A 13 4.60 -13.81 -1.28
C GLU A 13 3.28 -14.53 -0.94
N LEU A 14 2.20 -13.77 -0.82
CA LEU A 14 0.85 -14.29 -0.65
C LEU A 14 -0.01 -13.80 -1.80
N THR A 15 -0.75 -14.71 -2.43
CA THR A 15 -1.68 -14.40 -3.51
C THR A 15 -3.11 -14.45 -3.00
N ASP A 16 -4.02 -13.73 -3.67
CA ASP A 16 -5.46 -13.74 -3.35
C ASP A 16 -5.76 -13.24 -1.91
N VAL A 17 -5.01 -12.20 -1.47
CA VAL A 17 -5.07 -11.66 -0.11
C VAL A 17 -6.29 -10.75 0.07
N GLY A 18 -7.10 -11.04 1.08
CA GLY A 18 -8.18 -10.17 1.55
C GLY A 18 -7.74 -9.11 2.58
N PRO A 19 -8.61 -8.16 2.94
CA PRO A 19 -8.29 -7.04 3.81
C PRO A 19 -7.93 -7.46 5.24
N ASP A 20 -8.55 -8.52 5.78
CA ASP A 20 -8.21 -9.03 7.11
C ASP A 20 -6.76 -9.54 7.15
N THR A 21 -6.35 -10.30 6.13
CA THR A 21 -4.97 -10.78 5.99
C THR A 21 -4.01 -9.62 5.76
N LEU A 22 -4.38 -8.62 4.96
CA LEU A 22 -3.57 -7.41 4.78
C LEU A 22 -3.39 -6.64 6.10
N LEU A 23 -4.44 -6.51 6.91
CA LEU A 23 -4.37 -5.87 8.23
C LEU A 23 -3.43 -6.63 9.16
N SER A 24 -3.59 -7.96 9.28
CA SER A 24 -2.67 -8.78 10.10
C SER A 24 -1.23 -8.59 9.66
N ARG A 25 -0.97 -8.59 8.34
CA ARG A 25 0.37 -8.36 7.80
C ARG A 25 0.90 -6.98 8.13
N LEU A 26 0.11 -5.91 8.01
CA LEU A 26 0.56 -4.58 8.42
C LEU A 26 0.83 -4.47 9.92
N GLN A 27 0.10 -5.21 10.76
CA GLN A 27 0.33 -5.25 12.20
C GLN A 27 1.59 -6.03 12.59
N GLU A 28 1.89 -7.11 11.86
CA GLU A 28 3.05 -7.99 12.10
C GLU A 28 4.31 -7.54 11.35
N CYS A 29 4.16 -6.73 10.30
CA CYS A 29 5.25 -6.28 9.45
C CYS A 29 6.21 -5.36 10.19
N THR A 30 7.50 -5.65 10.05
CA THR A 30 8.56 -4.89 10.72
C THR A 30 9.17 -3.81 9.83
N ALA A 31 9.13 -3.99 8.51
CA ALA A 31 9.73 -3.03 7.58
C ALA A 31 8.79 -2.57 6.46
N TYR A 32 8.30 -3.46 5.58
CA TYR A 32 7.41 -3.06 4.50
C TYR A 32 6.45 -4.16 4.02
N VAL A 33 5.35 -3.72 3.42
CA VAL A 33 4.40 -4.53 2.64
C VAL A 33 4.25 -3.89 1.25
N VAL A 34 4.33 -4.71 0.20
CA VAL A 34 4.00 -4.32 -1.17
C VAL A 34 2.72 -5.01 -1.59
N LEU A 35 1.79 -4.25 -2.12
CA LEU A 35 0.53 -4.69 -2.70
C LEU A 35 0.60 -4.57 -4.23
N ARG A 36 0.28 -5.66 -4.92
CA ARG A 36 0.22 -5.78 -6.38
C ARG A 36 -1.05 -6.48 -6.80
N ARG A 37 -1.41 -6.36 -8.08
CA ARG A 37 -2.48 -7.15 -8.70
C ARG A 37 -2.09 -7.58 -10.10
N ALA A 38 -2.51 -8.78 -10.47
CA ALA A 38 -2.29 -9.31 -11.82
C ALA A 38 -2.98 -8.50 -12.92
N ASP A 39 -4.12 -7.87 -12.61
CA ASP A 39 -4.87 -7.02 -13.55
C ASP A 39 -4.38 -5.56 -13.59
N TRP A 40 -3.32 -5.21 -12.85
CA TRP A 40 -2.64 -3.91 -12.90
C TRP A 40 -1.15 -4.00 -13.22
N PRO A 41 -0.79 -4.33 -14.46
CA PRO A 41 0.61 -4.30 -14.86
C PRO A 41 1.17 -2.89 -14.70
N GLY A 42 2.25 -2.74 -13.91
CA GLY A 42 2.92 -1.47 -13.68
C GLY A 42 2.41 -0.66 -12.48
N ARG A 43 1.35 -1.10 -11.79
CA ARG A 43 0.89 -0.48 -10.54
C ARG A 43 1.37 -1.26 -9.32
N SER A 44 1.77 -0.55 -8.27
CA SER A 44 2.04 -1.14 -6.96
C SER A 44 1.88 -0.14 -5.84
N ALA A 45 1.47 -0.60 -4.66
CA ALA A 45 1.46 0.20 -3.45
C ALA A 45 2.40 -0.39 -2.41
N LEU A 46 3.33 0.41 -1.87
CA LEU A 46 4.23 0.02 -0.79
C LEU A 46 3.84 0.77 0.48
N ALA A 47 3.60 0.04 1.56
CA ALA A 47 3.52 0.58 2.91
C ALA A 47 4.80 0.23 3.66
N ARG A 48 5.59 1.23 4.05
CA ARG A 48 6.83 1.06 4.81
C ARG A 48 6.70 1.67 6.20
N ARG A 49 7.09 0.93 7.23
CA ARG A 49 7.10 1.41 8.61
C ARG A 49 8.17 2.49 8.80
N ARG A 50 7.84 3.56 9.53
CA ARG A 50 8.71 4.68 9.91
C ARG A 50 8.52 5.03 11.38
N ASP A 51 9.45 5.80 11.94
CA ASP A 51 9.42 6.20 13.36
C ASP A 51 8.12 6.93 13.76
N SER A 52 7.52 7.68 12.82
CA SER A 52 6.31 8.48 13.04
C SER A 52 5.05 7.91 12.37
N GLY A 53 5.04 6.63 11.99
CA GLY A 53 3.89 5.98 11.35
C GLY A 53 4.26 5.13 10.14
N TRP A 54 3.57 5.36 9.02
CA TRP A 54 3.79 4.64 7.76
C TRP A 54 4.08 5.60 6.62
N GLN A 55 5.02 5.25 5.77
CA GLN A 55 5.23 5.86 4.48
C GLN A 55 4.51 5.01 3.43
N ILE A 56 3.57 5.61 2.71
CA ILE A 56 2.85 4.96 1.61
C ILE A 56 3.45 5.48 0.30
N GLU A 57 3.84 4.57 -0.59
CA GLU A 57 4.32 4.87 -1.93
C GLU A 57 3.37 4.19 -2.93
N LEU A 58 2.64 4.98 -3.72
CA LEU A 58 1.73 4.51 -4.76
C LEU A 58 2.39 4.74 -6.11
N THR A 59 2.70 3.67 -6.83
CA THR A 59 3.30 3.75 -8.16
C THR A 59 2.26 3.37 -9.21
N ASP A 60 2.11 4.23 -10.20
CA ASP A 60 1.17 4.09 -11.31
C ASP A 60 1.81 4.71 -12.57
N ASP A 61 1.94 3.93 -13.64
CA ASP A 61 2.57 4.33 -14.90
C ASP A 61 3.93 5.06 -14.74
N GLY A 62 4.76 4.56 -13.82
CA GLY A 62 6.09 5.12 -13.55
C GLY A 62 6.10 6.39 -12.70
N VAL A 63 4.93 6.90 -12.29
CA VAL A 63 4.80 8.01 -11.36
C VAL A 63 4.61 7.46 -9.95
N THR A 64 5.48 7.83 -9.02
CA THR A 64 5.35 7.45 -7.61
C THR A 64 4.82 8.63 -6.80
N ARG A 65 3.74 8.41 -6.05
CA ARG A 65 3.18 9.35 -5.07
C ARG A 65 3.52 8.85 -3.67
N ILE A 66 4.07 9.71 -2.83
CA ILE A 66 4.52 9.37 -1.48
C ILE A 66 3.75 10.21 -0.46
N ALA A 67 3.18 9.55 0.55
CA ALA A 67 2.56 10.18 1.71
C ALA A 67 3.02 9.53 3.01
N THR A 68 2.87 10.26 4.11
CA THR A 68 3.04 9.72 5.46
C THR A 68 1.70 9.67 6.16
N VAL A 69 1.37 8.52 6.75
CA VAL A 69 0.12 8.28 7.46
C VAL A 69 0.41 7.90 8.92
N PRO A 70 -0.38 8.38 9.89
CA PRO A 70 0.00 8.32 11.30
C PRO A 70 -0.25 6.97 11.97
N VAL A 71 -1.18 6.16 11.45
CA VAL A 71 -1.63 4.91 12.09
C VAL A 71 -1.82 3.79 11.07
N THR A 72 -1.81 2.54 11.54
CA THR A 72 -1.96 1.35 10.70
C THR A 72 -3.31 1.28 9.99
N ASP A 73 -4.40 1.70 10.63
CA ASP A 73 -5.73 1.74 9.99
C ASP A 73 -5.76 2.71 8.80
N ALA A 74 -5.12 3.88 8.94
CA ALA A 74 -5.01 4.85 7.85
C ALA A 74 -4.15 4.30 6.69
N ALA A 75 -3.10 3.54 6.99
CA ALA A 75 -2.33 2.83 5.97
C ALA A 75 -3.18 1.78 5.25
N LEU A 76 -3.93 0.96 5.99
CA LEU A 76 -4.84 -0.03 5.42
C LEU A 76 -5.88 0.63 4.52
N ASP A 77 -6.57 1.66 5.01
CA ASP A 77 -7.62 2.34 4.26
C ASP A 77 -7.07 3.01 3.00
N THR A 78 -5.86 3.59 3.05
CA THR A 78 -5.19 4.14 1.86
C THR A 78 -4.91 3.07 0.82
N LEU A 79 -4.31 1.94 1.24
CA LEU A 79 -3.99 0.84 0.33
C LEU A 79 -5.25 0.25 -0.29
N ARG A 80 -6.32 0.10 0.51
CA ARG A 80 -7.61 -0.42 0.04
C ARG A 80 -8.30 0.54 -0.92
N SER A 81 -8.42 1.81 -0.57
CA SER A 81 -9.04 2.84 -1.41
C SER A 81 -8.32 2.98 -2.75
N TRP A 82 -6.98 3.04 -2.74
CA TRP A 82 -6.19 3.00 -3.97
C TRP A 82 -6.45 1.73 -4.76
N ALA A 83 -6.62 0.61 -4.04
CA ALA A 83 -6.80 -0.67 -4.68
C ALA A 83 -8.23 -0.93 -5.21
N GLU A 84 -9.21 -0.23 -4.68
CA GLU A 84 -10.62 -0.29 -5.10
C GLU A 84 -10.94 0.79 -6.14
N ASP A 85 -9.97 1.64 -6.50
CA ASP A 85 -10.10 2.74 -7.46
C ASP A 85 -11.22 3.73 -7.05
N ASP A 86 -11.41 3.93 -5.74
CA ASP A 86 -12.46 4.81 -5.19
C ASP A 86 -12.02 6.28 -5.03
N ASP A 87 -10.79 6.58 -5.44
CA ASP A 87 -10.13 7.90 -5.47
C ASP A 87 -10.03 8.67 -4.14
N TRP A 88 -10.63 8.21 -3.04
CA TRP A 88 -10.59 8.90 -1.75
C TRP A 88 -9.17 9.10 -1.22
N TRP A 89 -8.27 8.15 -1.45
CA TRP A 89 -6.86 8.21 -1.10
C TRP A 89 -6.16 9.46 -1.63
N GLN A 90 -6.61 10.04 -2.77
CA GLN A 90 -6.00 11.22 -3.38
C GLN A 90 -6.13 12.47 -2.49
N GLU A 91 -7.26 12.61 -1.80
CA GLU A 91 -7.58 13.77 -0.97
C GLU A 91 -7.27 13.54 0.51
N ALA A 92 -7.12 12.28 0.93
CA ALA A 92 -6.91 11.90 2.32
C ALA A 92 -5.57 12.39 2.92
N PHE A 93 -4.54 12.61 2.08
CA PHE A 93 -3.19 12.94 2.54
C PHE A 93 -2.47 13.97 1.64
N SER A 94 -1.43 14.58 2.19
CA SER A 94 -0.51 15.43 1.41
C SER A 94 0.50 14.59 0.66
N TRP A 95 0.23 14.32 -0.61
CA TRP A 95 1.10 13.56 -1.50
C TRP A 95 2.25 14.39 -2.05
N ARG A 96 3.44 13.79 -2.11
CA ARG A 96 4.58 14.30 -2.88
C ARG A 96 4.79 13.38 -4.08
N THR A 97 4.99 13.97 -5.25
CA THR A 97 5.31 13.22 -6.46
C THR A 97 6.82 13.04 -6.58
N ASP A 98 7.26 11.80 -6.77
CA ASP A 98 8.61 11.43 -7.16
C ASP A 98 8.56 11.00 -8.63
N SER A 99 9.25 11.76 -9.48
CA SER A 99 9.40 11.49 -10.91
C SER A 99 10.81 10.95 -11.12
N ARG A 100 10.97 9.64 -11.06
CA ARG A 100 12.27 8.98 -11.25
C ARG A 100 12.58 8.73 -12.71
#